data_AF-A0A9Q6YGF5-F1
#
_entry.id   AF-A0A9Q6YGF5-F1
#
_cell.length_a   1.000
_cell.length_b   1.000
_cell.length_c   1.000
_cell.angle_alpha   90.00
_cell.angle_beta   90.00
_cell.angle_gamma   90.00
#
_symmetry.space_group_name_H-M   'P 1'
#
loop_
_entity.id
_entity.type
_entity.pdbx_description
1 polymer ?
#
loop_
_entity_poly.entity_id
_entity_poly.type
_entity_poly.pdbx_seq_one_letter_code
_entity_poly.pdbx_strand_id
1 'polypeptide(L)'
;MTAPSYVDADFFWFTPVQQACGKLPKFEIPWLRLRNTSVAYRMTTPDPLSMESGTYVGSITYSIGPNGDFDFGDNLTTSETEVTFNLSLDVQHTLKFQFPANYNRISLYPAGGWQQWLDRGRRPEALAASQAFNIWASTPLSVELQCEYTEASGCGIRNPAGHTVTVDTRITLPNGLRDASSQPVNRYLLTTTPTIFSPSHYVDNGAATLQFSVERDQVASMIADHSGSTYRGTITVIFDSELH
;
A
#
# COMPACT_ATOMS: atom_id res chain seq x y z
N MET A 1 -37.93 41.58 46.10
CA MET A 1 -37.86 40.63 44.97
C MET A 1 -36.77 39.63 45.31
N THR A 2 -37.16 38.42 45.71
CA THR A 2 -36.22 37.32 45.97
C THR A 2 -35.61 36.88 44.64
N ALA A 3 -34.28 36.87 44.55
CA ALA A 3 -33.60 36.36 43.36
C ALA A 3 -34.03 34.89 43.14
N PRO A 4 -34.43 34.49 41.92
CA PRO A 4 -34.72 33.08 41.66
C PRO A 4 -33.44 32.28 41.88
N SER A 5 -33.51 31.26 42.74
CA SER A 5 -32.45 30.27 42.87
C SER A 5 -32.48 29.40 41.61
N TYR A 6 -31.61 29.69 40.65
CA TYR A 6 -31.43 28.84 39.47
C TYR A 6 -30.16 27.99 39.64
N VAL A 7 -30.21 26.78 39.10
CA VAL A 7 -29.03 25.92 38.98
C VAL A 7 -28.51 26.06 37.55
N ASP A 8 -27.29 26.58 37.39
CA ASP A 8 -26.51 26.43 36.16
C ASP A 8 -25.73 25.11 36.26
N ALA A 9 -25.79 24.27 35.23
CA ALA A 9 -25.04 23.03 35.18
C ALA A 9 -24.45 22.79 33.78
N ASP A 10 -23.20 22.32 33.76
CA ASP A 10 -22.59 21.72 32.57
C ASP A 10 -22.87 20.21 32.59
N PHE A 11 -23.16 19.65 31.41
CA PHE A 11 -23.49 18.23 31.28
C PHE A 11 -22.68 17.56 30.17
N PHE A 12 -22.28 16.31 30.43
CA PHE A 12 -21.55 15.48 29.49
C PHE A 12 -22.23 14.12 29.32
N TRP A 13 -22.66 13.81 28.09
CA TRP A 13 -23.06 12.47 27.72
C TRP A 13 -21.83 11.66 27.32
N PHE A 14 -21.54 10.65 28.13
CA PHE A 14 -20.63 9.57 27.74
C PHE A 14 -21.46 8.36 27.31
N THR A 15 -21.42 8.03 26.03
CA THR A 15 -22.20 6.94 25.41
C THR A 15 -21.25 5.85 24.88
N PRO A 16 -20.67 5.01 25.76
CA PRO A 16 -19.71 3.99 25.33
C PRO A 16 -20.35 2.88 24.49
N VAL A 17 -21.68 2.76 24.55
CA VAL A 17 -22.52 1.82 23.82
C VAL A 17 -23.79 2.55 23.34
N GLN A 18 -24.38 2.07 22.25
CA GLN A 18 -25.56 2.66 21.63
C GLN A 18 -26.84 2.25 22.38
N GLN A 19 -27.04 2.82 23.57
CA GLN A 19 -28.22 2.58 24.40
C GLN A 19 -28.66 3.88 25.09
N ALA A 20 -29.91 3.93 25.54
CA ALA A 20 -30.42 5.05 26.31
C ALA A 20 -29.61 5.25 27.60
N CYS A 21 -29.13 6.48 27.82
CA CYS A 21 -28.37 6.87 29.02
C CYS A 21 -29.02 8.11 29.63
N GLY A 22 -29.81 7.91 30.68
CA GLY A 22 -30.56 8.96 31.37
C GLY A 22 -30.18 9.08 32.85
N LYS A 23 -30.35 10.28 33.41
CA LYS A 23 -30.29 10.53 34.86
C LYS A 23 -31.59 11.16 35.31
N LEU A 24 -32.12 10.69 36.43
CA LEU A 24 -33.28 11.29 37.08
C LEU A 24 -32.84 12.28 38.17
N PRO A 25 -33.52 13.43 38.31
CA PRO A 25 -33.24 14.35 39.40
C PRO A 25 -33.60 13.70 40.75
N LYS A 26 -32.77 13.91 41.77
CA LYS A 26 -33.01 13.37 43.13
C LYS A 26 -33.96 14.22 43.98
N PHE A 27 -34.22 15.44 43.56
CA PHE A 27 -35.07 16.43 44.23
C PHE A 27 -35.68 17.35 43.16
N GLU A 28 -36.76 18.06 43.51
CA GLU A 28 -37.33 19.06 42.61
C GLU A 28 -36.33 20.18 42.33
N ILE A 29 -36.15 20.51 41.06
CA ILE A 29 -35.34 21.62 40.59
C ILE A 29 -36.30 22.66 40.01
N PRO A 30 -36.60 23.77 40.73
CA PRO A 30 -37.60 24.74 40.28
C PRO A 30 -37.21 25.45 38.98
N TRP A 31 -35.91 25.67 38.76
CA TRP A 31 -35.34 26.27 37.56
C TRP A 31 -33.97 25.65 37.25
N LEU A 32 -33.84 25.09 36.04
CA LEU A 32 -32.59 24.51 35.54
C LEU A 32 -32.22 25.18 34.22
N ARG A 33 -30.95 25.59 34.12
CA ARG A 33 -30.36 26.02 32.85
C ARG A 33 -29.14 25.15 32.58
N LEU A 34 -29.21 24.39 31.49
CA LEU A 34 -28.07 23.62 30.99
C LEU A 34 -27.25 24.49 30.04
N ARG A 35 -25.94 24.52 30.26
CA ARG A 35 -24.97 25.22 29.40
C ARG A 35 -23.90 24.22 28.98
N ASN A 36 -23.25 24.49 27.85
CA ASN A 36 -22.11 23.72 27.33
C ASN A 36 -22.31 22.20 27.30
N THR A 37 -23.48 21.74 26.84
CA THR A 37 -23.72 20.31 26.69
C THR A 37 -22.72 19.72 25.71
N SER A 38 -21.97 18.73 26.18
CA SER A 38 -20.93 18.07 25.40
C SER A 38 -21.27 16.59 25.22
N VAL A 39 -20.93 16.04 24.06
CA VAL A 39 -21.11 14.62 23.74
C VAL A 39 -19.79 14.04 23.24
N ALA A 40 -19.45 12.83 23.71
CA ALA A 40 -18.39 12.04 23.10
C ALA A 40 -18.98 11.12 22.04
N TYR A 41 -18.28 11.00 20.90
CA TYR A 41 -18.60 10.03 19.86
C TYR A 41 -17.39 9.13 19.60
N ARG A 42 -17.66 7.91 19.10
CA ARG A 42 -16.64 7.00 18.58
C ARG A 42 -17.02 6.67 17.14
N MET A 43 -16.12 6.95 16.22
CA MET A 43 -16.22 6.50 14.83
C MET A 43 -15.49 5.17 14.70
N THR A 44 -16.18 4.15 14.19
CA THR A 44 -15.55 2.89 13.77
C THR A 44 -15.50 2.91 12.25
N THR A 45 -14.30 3.05 11.68
CA THR A 45 -14.11 2.96 10.23
C THR A 45 -13.91 1.51 9.80
N PRO A 46 -14.24 1.14 8.55
CA PRO A 46 -13.73 -0.07 7.92
C PRO A 46 -12.19 -0.06 7.88
N ASP A 47 -11.57 -1.20 7.56
CA ASP A 47 -10.12 -1.26 7.33
C ASP A 47 -9.76 -0.39 6.11
N PRO A 48 -8.99 0.71 6.30
CA PRO A 48 -8.66 1.62 5.22
C PRO A 48 -7.80 0.99 4.11
N LEU A 49 -7.15 -0.16 4.36
CA LEU A 49 -6.43 -0.91 3.32
C LEU A 49 -7.37 -1.68 2.37
N SER A 50 -8.61 -1.90 2.79
CA SER A 50 -9.64 -2.58 2.01
C SER A 50 -10.62 -1.64 1.31
N MET A 51 -10.56 -0.35 1.64
CA MET A 51 -11.38 0.68 1.02
C MET A 51 -10.81 1.05 -0.36
N GLU A 52 -11.59 1.70 -1.21
CA GLU A 52 -11.05 2.29 -2.43
C GLU A 52 -10.45 3.67 -2.11
N SER A 53 -9.51 4.14 -2.92
CA SER A 53 -9.04 5.52 -2.82
C SER A 53 -10.20 6.47 -3.10
N GLY A 54 -10.37 7.47 -2.25
CA GLY A 54 -11.42 8.46 -2.45
C GLY A 54 -11.81 9.19 -1.18
N THR A 55 -12.69 10.17 -1.35
CA THR A 55 -13.27 10.93 -0.24
C THR A 55 -14.65 10.38 0.07
N TYR A 56 -14.79 9.79 1.26
CA TYR A 56 -16.05 9.29 1.79
C TYR A 56 -16.68 10.36 2.66
N VAL A 57 -17.83 10.89 2.23
CA VAL A 57 -18.59 11.87 2.99
C VAL A 57 -19.88 11.26 3.50
N GLY A 58 -20.24 11.60 4.73
CA GLY A 58 -21.49 11.18 5.33
C GLY A 58 -21.93 12.17 6.39
N SER A 59 -23.19 12.09 6.76
CA SER A 59 -23.73 12.85 7.87
C SER A 59 -24.65 11.98 8.71
N ILE A 60 -24.74 12.30 9.99
CA ILE A 60 -25.71 11.73 10.91
C ILE A 60 -26.36 12.85 11.69
N THR A 61 -27.68 12.90 11.65
CA THR A 61 -28.50 13.89 12.35
C THR A 61 -29.11 13.24 13.58
N TYR A 62 -29.00 13.92 14.71
CA TYR A 62 -29.65 13.55 15.96
C TYR A 62 -30.69 14.62 16.32
N SER A 63 -31.86 14.16 16.72
CA SER A 63 -32.95 14.99 17.21
C SER A 63 -32.69 15.45 18.66
N ILE A 64 -33.13 16.67 18.98
CA ILE A 64 -33.03 17.28 20.30
C ILE A 64 -34.44 17.64 20.76
N GLY A 65 -34.82 17.15 21.95
CA GLY A 65 -36.11 17.43 22.57
C GLY A 65 -36.79 16.17 23.11
N PRO A 66 -38.04 16.31 23.60
CA PRO A 66 -38.79 15.20 24.18
C PRO A 66 -38.91 14.01 23.22
N ASN A 67 -38.51 12.82 23.67
CA ASN A 67 -38.42 11.58 22.87
C ASN A 67 -37.42 11.60 21.70
N GLY A 68 -36.52 12.58 21.66
CA GLY A 68 -35.42 12.65 20.70
C GLY A 68 -34.19 11.86 21.13
N ASP A 69 -33.14 11.94 20.32
CA ASP A 69 -31.84 11.31 20.61
C ASP A 69 -31.12 11.98 21.80
N PHE A 70 -31.22 13.31 21.86
CA PHE A 70 -30.83 14.11 23.02
C PHE A 70 -32.09 14.61 23.73
N ASP A 71 -32.49 13.85 24.75
CA ASP A 71 -33.67 14.15 25.56
C ASP A 71 -33.27 14.70 26.94
N PHE A 72 -33.75 15.90 27.24
CA PHE A 72 -33.56 16.57 28.54
C PHE A 72 -34.82 16.53 29.42
N GLY A 73 -35.84 15.77 29.01
CA GLY A 73 -37.15 15.69 29.61
C GLY A 73 -38.14 16.71 29.04
N ASP A 74 -39.43 16.50 29.34
CA ASP A 74 -40.55 17.24 28.73
C ASP A 74 -40.68 18.70 29.18
N ASN A 75 -40.00 19.08 30.27
CA ASN A 75 -40.12 20.39 30.90
C ASN A 75 -39.04 21.39 30.47
N LEU A 76 -38.02 20.95 29.73
CA LEU A 76 -36.95 21.81 29.25
C LEU A 76 -37.19 22.22 27.80
N THR A 77 -37.08 23.52 27.53
CA THR A 77 -37.14 24.07 26.17
C THR A 77 -35.73 24.19 25.60
N THR A 78 -35.52 23.72 24.37
CA THR A 78 -34.25 23.83 23.66
C THR A 78 -34.33 24.91 22.58
N SER A 79 -33.21 25.58 22.30
CA SER A 79 -33.13 26.56 21.21
C SER A 79 -32.90 25.90 19.84
N GLU A 80 -32.33 24.69 19.85
CA GLU A 80 -32.07 23.85 18.69
C GLU A 80 -32.90 22.57 18.79
N THR A 81 -33.34 22.03 17.66
CA THR A 81 -34.13 20.79 17.59
C THR A 81 -33.36 19.63 16.97
N GLU A 82 -32.21 19.88 16.37
CA GLU A 82 -31.37 18.87 15.73
C GLU A 82 -29.89 19.24 15.82
N VAL A 83 -29.03 18.23 15.77
CA VAL A 83 -27.58 18.39 15.59
C VAL A 83 -27.09 17.40 14.54
N THR A 84 -26.41 17.93 13.52
CA THR A 84 -25.85 17.13 12.43
C THR A 84 -24.34 17.03 12.54
N PHE A 85 -23.84 15.81 12.62
CA PHE A 85 -22.41 15.52 12.51
C PHE A 85 -22.08 15.20 11.06
N ASN A 86 -21.24 16.03 10.45
CA ASN A 86 -20.70 15.77 9.12
C ASN A 86 -19.33 15.10 9.27
N LEU A 87 -19.14 13.98 8.58
CA LEU A 87 -17.91 13.21 8.58
C LEU A 87 -17.33 13.16 7.17
N SER A 88 -16.00 13.34 7.09
CA SER A 88 -15.23 13.19 5.86
C SER A 88 -14.02 12.32 6.15
N LEU A 89 -13.85 11.26 5.38
CA LEU A 89 -12.70 10.35 5.43
C LEU A 89 -12.03 10.34 4.07
N ASP A 90 -10.75 10.70 4.02
CA ASP A 90 -9.94 10.67 2.81
C ASP A 90 -9.04 9.42 2.83
N VAL A 91 -9.25 8.51 1.88
CA VAL A 91 -8.46 7.30 1.72
C VAL A 91 -7.52 7.50 0.54
N GLN A 92 -6.22 7.44 0.79
CA GLN A 92 -5.18 7.55 -0.24
C GLN A 92 -4.32 6.30 -0.25
N HIS A 93 -4.44 5.52 -1.32
CA HIS A 93 -3.49 4.44 -1.56
C HIS A 93 -2.22 4.95 -2.21
N THR A 94 -1.09 4.40 -1.75
CA THR A 94 0.24 4.72 -2.29
C THR A 94 0.78 3.51 -3.00
N LEU A 95 1.10 3.66 -4.29
CA LEU A 95 2.10 2.86 -4.97
C LEU A 95 3.28 3.78 -5.33
N LYS A 96 4.43 3.55 -4.71
CA LYS A 96 5.65 4.30 -4.99
C LYS A 96 6.83 3.34 -5.00
N PHE A 97 7.75 3.56 -5.92
CA PHE A 97 9.03 2.87 -5.98
C PHE A 97 10.17 3.88 -6.06
N GLN A 98 11.28 3.56 -5.41
CA GLN A 98 12.46 4.42 -5.39
C GLN A 98 13.70 3.58 -5.63
N PHE A 99 14.40 3.89 -6.71
CA PHE A 99 15.69 3.31 -7.03
C PHE A 99 16.83 4.23 -6.55
N PRO A 100 18.01 3.67 -6.20
CA PRO A 100 19.21 4.46 -5.99
C PRO A 100 19.66 5.11 -7.31
N ALA A 101 20.56 6.09 -7.25
CA ALA A 101 21.12 6.71 -8.46
C ALA A 101 21.77 5.67 -9.40
N ASN A 102 21.75 5.94 -10.71
CA ASN A 102 22.32 5.10 -11.78
C ASN A 102 21.63 3.74 -11.99
N TYR A 103 20.35 3.62 -11.66
CA TYR A 103 19.56 2.39 -11.84
C TYR A 103 19.22 2.03 -13.30
N ASN A 104 19.43 2.95 -14.23
CA ASN A 104 18.99 2.84 -15.62
C ASN A 104 19.95 2.04 -16.52
N ARG A 105 21.12 1.62 -16.00
CA ARG A 105 22.06 0.80 -16.75
C ARG A 105 22.70 -0.25 -15.85
N ILE A 106 22.45 -1.51 -16.17
CA ILE A 106 22.96 -2.66 -15.44
C ILE A 106 23.92 -3.42 -16.36
N SER A 107 25.03 -3.90 -15.81
CA SER A 107 25.99 -4.75 -16.50
C SER A 107 26.08 -6.08 -15.79
N LEU A 108 25.94 -7.17 -16.52
CA LEU A 108 25.97 -8.52 -15.98
C LEU A 108 27.41 -9.01 -15.89
N TYR A 109 27.78 -9.56 -14.73
CA TYR A 109 29.13 -10.06 -14.47
C TYR A 109 29.08 -11.49 -13.95
N PRO A 110 30.13 -12.29 -14.21
CA PRO A 110 30.26 -13.58 -13.56
C PRO A 110 30.38 -13.41 -12.04
N ALA A 111 29.88 -14.39 -11.30
CA ALA A 111 30.10 -14.47 -9.87
C ALA A 111 31.61 -14.47 -9.56
N GLY A 112 32.05 -13.54 -8.69
CA GLY A 112 33.47 -13.34 -8.39
C GLY A 112 34.27 -12.59 -9.46
N GLY A 113 33.62 -12.04 -10.48
CA GLY A 113 34.24 -11.20 -11.50
C GLY A 113 35.02 -11.98 -12.57
N TRP A 114 35.57 -11.24 -13.54
CA TRP A 114 36.22 -11.82 -14.72
C TRP A 114 37.60 -12.43 -14.45
N GLN A 115 38.23 -12.13 -13.30
CA GLN A 115 39.60 -12.56 -12.98
C GLN A 115 39.76 -14.09 -12.99
N GLN A 116 38.77 -14.85 -12.51
CA GLN A 116 38.87 -16.32 -12.52
C GLN A 116 38.96 -16.89 -13.94
N TRP A 117 38.34 -16.22 -14.91
CA TRP A 117 38.46 -16.61 -16.30
C TRP A 117 39.81 -16.20 -16.89
N LEU A 118 40.23 -14.96 -16.67
CA LEU A 118 41.47 -14.42 -17.22
C LEU A 118 42.72 -15.14 -16.68
N ASP A 119 42.76 -15.44 -15.39
CA ASP A 119 43.97 -15.98 -14.74
C ASP A 119 44.01 -17.52 -14.75
N ARG A 120 42.84 -18.18 -14.72
CA ARG A 120 42.74 -19.64 -14.52
C ARG A 120 42.01 -20.36 -15.63
N GLY A 121 41.56 -19.65 -16.67
CA GLY A 121 40.81 -20.23 -17.79
C GLY A 121 39.43 -20.78 -17.40
N ARG A 122 38.95 -20.54 -16.16
CA ARG A 122 37.65 -21.03 -15.71
C ARG A 122 36.54 -20.21 -16.36
N ARG A 123 35.81 -20.84 -17.28
CA ARG A 123 34.69 -20.18 -17.97
C ARG A 123 33.58 -19.80 -16.98
N PRO A 124 33.00 -18.60 -17.10
CA PRO A 124 31.80 -18.23 -16.36
C PRO A 124 30.66 -19.22 -16.52
N GLU A 125 30.01 -19.55 -15.40
CA GLU A 125 28.82 -20.41 -15.40
C GLU A 125 27.52 -19.63 -15.46
N ALA A 126 27.52 -18.33 -15.18
CA ALA A 126 26.37 -17.44 -15.33
C ALA A 126 26.89 -16.01 -15.32
N LEU A 127 26.10 -15.08 -15.85
CA LEU A 127 26.30 -13.64 -15.67
C LEU A 127 25.12 -13.11 -14.88
N ALA A 128 25.36 -12.30 -13.86
CA ALA A 128 24.30 -11.77 -13.03
C ALA A 128 24.53 -10.33 -12.60
N ALA A 129 23.45 -9.66 -12.23
CA ALA A 129 23.45 -8.38 -11.54
C ALA A 129 22.21 -8.26 -10.66
N SER A 130 22.22 -7.29 -9.75
CA SER A 130 21.07 -7.00 -8.90
C SER A 130 20.88 -5.50 -8.75
N GLN A 131 19.63 -5.07 -8.75
CA GLN A 131 19.23 -3.68 -8.58
C GLN A 131 18.27 -3.61 -7.40
N ALA A 132 18.75 -3.00 -6.31
CA ALA A 132 17.92 -2.73 -5.13
C ALA A 132 16.98 -1.54 -5.40
N PHE A 133 15.83 -1.55 -4.73
CA PHE A 133 14.89 -0.45 -4.68
C PHE A 133 14.05 -0.52 -3.39
N ASN A 134 13.38 0.58 -3.05
CA ASN A 134 12.39 0.63 -1.98
C ASN A 134 10.99 0.73 -2.59
N ILE A 135 10.01 0.11 -1.94
CA ILE A 135 8.60 0.13 -2.36
C ILE A 135 7.69 0.56 -1.20
N TRP A 136 6.68 1.36 -1.53
CA TRP A 136 5.53 1.66 -0.69
C TRP A 136 4.29 1.13 -1.40
N ALA A 137 3.50 0.32 -0.70
CA ALA A 137 2.32 -0.31 -1.27
C ALA A 137 1.24 -0.51 -0.20
N SER A 138 0.03 -0.03 -0.49
CA SER A 138 -1.17 -0.25 0.34
C SER A 138 -2.25 -1.09 -0.34
N THR A 139 -2.18 -1.25 -1.67
CA THR A 139 -3.13 -2.03 -2.48
C THR A 139 -2.41 -3.11 -3.28
N PRO A 140 -3.15 -4.12 -3.78
CA PRO A 140 -2.63 -5.04 -4.78
C PRO A 140 -2.05 -4.30 -5.99
N LEU A 141 -1.00 -4.87 -6.57
CA LEU A 141 -0.38 -4.38 -7.79
C LEU A 141 -0.04 -5.54 -8.72
N SER A 142 0.02 -5.28 -10.02
CA SER A 142 0.57 -6.24 -10.98
C SER A 142 1.98 -5.85 -11.39
N VAL A 143 2.77 -6.86 -11.74
CA VAL A 143 4.11 -6.69 -12.29
C VAL A 143 4.29 -7.55 -13.51
N GLU A 144 4.77 -6.96 -14.60
CA GLU A 144 5.12 -7.66 -15.83
C GLU A 144 6.38 -7.07 -16.48
N LEU A 145 6.91 -7.81 -17.45
CA LEU A 145 8.03 -7.39 -18.28
C LEU A 145 7.55 -6.95 -19.66
N GLN A 146 8.10 -5.85 -20.14
CA GLN A 146 8.10 -5.49 -21.55
C GLN A 146 9.55 -5.51 -22.06
N CYS A 147 9.77 -6.24 -23.16
CA CYS A 147 11.11 -6.54 -23.66
C CYS A 147 11.38 -5.86 -25.00
N GLU A 148 12.62 -5.39 -25.22
CA GLU A 148 13.10 -5.03 -26.56
C GLU A 148 13.22 -6.27 -27.45
N TYR A 149 13.76 -7.36 -26.89
CA TYR A 149 13.82 -8.68 -27.52
C TYR A 149 13.08 -9.68 -26.65
N THR A 150 11.93 -10.17 -27.13
CA THR A 150 11.16 -11.20 -26.43
C THR A 150 11.72 -12.58 -26.74
N GLU A 151 12.05 -13.35 -25.70
CA GLU A 151 12.53 -14.74 -25.77
C GLU A 151 11.56 -15.62 -24.98
N ALA A 152 10.67 -16.33 -25.68
CA ALA A 152 9.52 -17.01 -25.09
C ALA A 152 8.66 -16.07 -24.23
N SER A 153 8.61 -16.29 -22.91
CA SER A 153 7.89 -15.45 -21.95
C SER A 153 8.79 -14.48 -21.18
N GLY A 154 10.09 -14.44 -21.52
CA GLY A 154 11.10 -13.59 -20.88
C GLY A 154 11.71 -12.58 -21.85
N CYS A 155 12.66 -11.80 -21.35
CA CYS A 155 13.40 -10.84 -22.14
C CYS A 155 14.78 -11.38 -22.53
N GLY A 156 15.32 -10.90 -23.65
CA GLY A 156 16.65 -11.23 -24.12
C GLY A 156 17.54 -10.02 -24.34
N ILE A 157 18.83 -10.28 -24.50
CA ILE A 157 19.84 -9.34 -24.98
C ILE A 157 20.47 -9.90 -26.25
N ARG A 158 20.80 -9.01 -27.19
CA ARG A 158 21.25 -9.36 -28.53
C ARG A 158 22.60 -8.74 -28.85
N ASN A 159 23.40 -9.46 -29.64
CA ASN A 159 24.67 -8.95 -30.17
C ASN A 159 24.52 -8.40 -31.61
N PRO A 160 25.52 -7.69 -32.16
CA PRO A 160 25.44 -7.15 -33.52
C PRO A 160 25.30 -8.20 -34.63
N ALA A 161 25.67 -9.46 -34.36
CA ALA A 161 25.50 -10.57 -35.30
C ALA A 161 24.08 -11.17 -35.28
N GLY A 162 23.18 -10.66 -34.43
CA GLY A 162 21.79 -11.11 -34.32
C GLY A 162 21.57 -12.25 -33.32
N HIS A 163 22.62 -12.75 -32.67
CA HIS A 163 22.48 -13.80 -31.65
C HIS A 163 21.87 -13.22 -30.38
N THR A 164 20.82 -13.87 -29.87
CA THR A 164 20.07 -13.45 -28.68
C THR A 164 20.23 -14.48 -27.58
N VAL A 165 20.32 -14.01 -26.34
CA VAL A 165 20.28 -14.87 -25.14
C VAL A 165 19.24 -14.35 -24.17
N THR A 166 18.56 -15.26 -23.47
CA THR A 166 17.55 -14.92 -22.47
C THR A 166 18.20 -14.36 -21.21
N VAL A 167 17.54 -13.36 -20.62
CA VAL A 167 17.83 -12.79 -19.31
C VAL A 167 16.67 -13.09 -18.37
N ASP A 168 16.90 -13.96 -17.40
CA ASP A 168 15.97 -14.20 -16.32
C ASP A 168 15.89 -12.95 -15.44
N THR A 169 14.70 -12.37 -15.30
CA THR A 169 14.45 -11.26 -14.38
C THR A 169 13.63 -11.76 -13.21
N ARG A 170 14.22 -11.74 -12.02
CA ARG A 170 13.58 -12.19 -10.78
C ARG A 170 13.37 -11.02 -9.83
N ILE A 171 12.26 -11.05 -9.09
CA ILE A 171 11.94 -10.02 -8.09
C ILE A 171 11.90 -10.64 -6.69
N THR A 172 12.40 -9.89 -5.73
CA THR A 172 12.25 -10.16 -4.29
C THR A 172 11.57 -8.95 -3.67
N LEU A 173 10.44 -9.18 -2.99
CA LEU A 173 9.64 -8.13 -2.35
C LEU A 173 9.71 -8.28 -0.82
N PRO A 174 9.47 -7.18 -0.06
CA PRO A 174 9.42 -7.24 1.39
C PRO A 174 8.30 -8.17 1.89
N ASN A 175 8.43 -8.67 3.12
CA ASN A 175 7.49 -9.61 3.75
C ASN A 175 6.01 -9.17 3.75
N GLY A 176 5.75 -7.87 3.59
CA GLY A 176 4.40 -7.34 3.49
C GLY A 176 3.70 -7.66 2.16
N LEU A 177 4.43 -7.94 1.08
CA LEU A 177 3.87 -8.30 -0.22
C LEU A 177 3.92 -9.82 -0.44
N ARG A 178 2.81 -10.37 -0.91
CA ARG A 178 2.61 -11.82 -1.14
C ARG A 178 2.19 -12.08 -2.58
N ASP A 179 2.53 -13.26 -3.09
CA ASP A 179 1.99 -13.75 -4.36
C ASP A 179 0.53 -14.19 -4.24
N ALA A 180 -0.06 -14.63 -5.35
CA ALA A 180 -1.43 -15.14 -5.40
C ALA A 180 -1.68 -16.36 -4.48
N SER A 181 -0.63 -17.10 -4.13
CA SER A 181 -0.68 -18.23 -3.19
C SER A 181 -0.41 -17.81 -1.73
N SER A 182 -0.43 -16.50 -1.45
CA SER A 182 -0.11 -15.91 -0.15
C SER A 182 1.31 -16.23 0.36
N GLN A 183 2.25 -16.57 -0.53
CA GLN A 183 3.63 -16.90 -0.17
C GLN A 183 4.53 -15.66 -0.18
N PRO A 184 5.64 -15.66 0.59
CA PRO A 184 6.68 -14.64 0.47
C PRO A 184 7.23 -14.61 -0.96
N VAL A 185 7.36 -13.40 -1.53
CA VAL A 185 7.89 -13.22 -2.88
C VAL A 185 9.42 -13.15 -2.82
N ASN A 186 10.07 -14.29 -3.02
CA ASN A 186 11.52 -14.42 -2.99
C ASN A 186 12.03 -14.96 -4.33
N ARG A 187 12.85 -14.16 -5.04
CA ARG A 187 13.39 -14.48 -6.37
C ARG A 187 12.33 -15.01 -7.35
N TYR A 188 11.12 -14.45 -7.29
CA TYR A 188 10.01 -14.81 -8.17
C TYR A 188 10.35 -14.44 -9.61
N LEU A 189 10.23 -15.38 -10.55
CA LEU A 189 10.53 -15.15 -11.96
C LEU A 189 9.43 -14.30 -12.60
N LEU A 190 9.78 -13.11 -13.06
CA LEU A 190 8.89 -12.26 -13.82
C LEU A 190 8.87 -12.69 -15.29
N THR A 191 7.74 -12.49 -15.94
CA THR A 191 7.50 -12.78 -17.36
C THR A 191 6.79 -11.61 -18.01
N THR A 192 6.54 -11.71 -19.32
CA THR A 192 5.65 -10.80 -20.06
C THR A 192 4.16 -11.01 -19.75
N THR A 193 3.83 -11.77 -18.71
CA THR A 193 2.47 -11.97 -18.23
C THR A 193 2.34 -11.32 -16.85
N PRO A 194 1.31 -10.50 -16.61
CA PRO A 194 1.08 -9.88 -15.32
C PRO A 194 1.00 -10.90 -14.19
N THR A 195 1.79 -10.67 -13.15
CA THR A 195 1.65 -11.36 -11.87
C THR A 195 1.17 -10.37 -10.82
N ILE A 196 0.12 -10.74 -10.07
CA ILE A 196 -0.43 -9.91 -9.00
C ILE A 196 0.30 -10.19 -7.68
N PHE A 197 0.70 -9.13 -7.00
CA PHE A 197 1.20 -9.15 -5.62
C PHE A 197 0.27 -8.33 -4.72
N SER A 198 -0.09 -8.91 -3.57
CA SER A 198 -1.02 -8.28 -2.63
C SER A 198 -0.35 -7.95 -1.31
N PRO A 199 -0.57 -6.75 -0.74
CA PRO A 199 -0.10 -6.40 0.59
C PRO A 199 -0.92 -7.13 1.65
N SER A 200 -0.23 -7.73 2.62
CA SER A 200 -0.81 -8.27 3.86
C SER A 200 -0.99 -7.21 4.95
N HIS A 201 -0.30 -6.09 4.80
CA HIS A 201 -0.37 -4.87 5.60
C HIS A 201 0.27 -3.74 4.78
N TYR A 202 0.09 -2.49 5.22
CA TYR A 202 0.76 -1.35 4.61
C TYR A 202 2.27 -1.56 4.61
N VAL A 203 2.88 -1.52 3.42
CA VAL A 203 4.33 -1.57 3.25
C VAL A 203 4.83 -0.13 3.17
N ASP A 204 5.60 0.25 4.18
CA ASP A 204 6.33 1.53 4.22
C ASP A 204 7.81 1.28 3.97
N ASN A 205 8.35 1.90 2.93
CA ASN A 205 9.78 1.90 2.61
C ASN A 205 10.41 0.50 2.57
N GLY A 206 9.67 -0.49 2.08
CA GLY A 206 10.09 -1.88 2.09
C GLY A 206 11.23 -2.13 1.11
N ALA A 207 12.30 -2.79 1.58
CA ALA A 207 13.44 -3.13 0.73
C ALA A 207 13.07 -4.26 -0.25
N ALA A 208 13.39 -4.05 -1.53
CA ALA A 208 13.12 -4.97 -2.61
C ALA A 208 14.32 -5.06 -3.57
N THR A 209 14.36 -6.07 -4.42
CA THR A 209 15.46 -6.27 -5.37
C THR A 209 14.99 -6.93 -6.65
N LEU A 210 15.45 -6.40 -7.78
CA LEU A 210 15.42 -7.08 -9.08
C LEU A 210 16.76 -7.78 -9.29
N GLN A 211 16.74 -9.07 -9.63
CA GLN A 211 17.91 -9.84 -10.01
C GLN A 211 17.83 -10.22 -11.49
N PHE A 212 18.92 -10.00 -12.22
CA PHE A 212 19.02 -10.31 -13.65
C PHE A 212 20.09 -11.39 -13.82
N SER A 213 19.80 -12.47 -14.55
CA SER A 213 20.79 -13.49 -14.86
C SER A 213 20.71 -14.03 -16.29
N VAL A 214 21.88 -14.33 -16.85
CA VAL A 214 22.07 -15.16 -18.04
C VAL A 214 22.69 -16.47 -17.58
N GLU A 215 21.97 -17.57 -17.75
CA GLU A 215 22.33 -18.88 -17.22
C GLU A 215 23.43 -19.59 -18.05
N ARG A 216 23.96 -20.68 -17.50
CA ARG A 216 25.15 -21.39 -18.01
C ARG A 216 25.14 -21.70 -19.49
N ASP A 217 24.05 -22.29 -19.97
CA ASP A 217 23.99 -22.77 -21.36
C ASP A 217 23.99 -21.59 -22.35
N GLN A 218 23.36 -20.48 -21.96
CA GLN A 218 23.36 -19.24 -22.73
C GLN A 218 24.74 -18.57 -22.72
N VAL A 219 25.43 -18.56 -21.57
CA VAL A 219 26.81 -18.06 -21.50
C VAL A 219 27.75 -18.92 -22.33
N ALA A 220 27.55 -20.23 -22.35
CA ALA A 220 28.33 -21.15 -23.16
C ALA A 220 28.19 -20.86 -24.66
N SER A 221 26.98 -20.60 -25.17
CA SER A 221 26.77 -20.23 -26.58
C SER A 221 27.37 -18.86 -26.92
N MET A 222 27.27 -17.88 -26.02
CA MET A 222 27.94 -16.57 -26.19
C MET A 222 29.45 -16.73 -26.40
N ILE A 223 30.09 -17.65 -25.67
CA ILE A 223 31.54 -17.89 -25.75
C ILE A 223 31.89 -18.72 -26.98
N ALA A 224 31.14 -19.77 -27.28
CA ALA A 224 31.45 -20.70 -28.36
C ALA A 224 31.35 -20.02 -29.74
N ASP A 225 30.27 -19.29 -29.97
CA ASP A 225 29.90 -18.82 -31.31
C ASP A 225 30.17 -17.32 -31.50
N HIS A 226 30.28 -16.56 -30.41
CA HIS A 226 30.31 -15.09 -30.44
C HIS A 226 31.29 -14.46 -29.43
N SER A 227 32.42 -15.11 -29.17
CA SER A 227 33.45 -14.60 -28.25
C SER A 227 33.88 -13.15 -28.58
N GLY A 228 34.07 -12.33 -27.55
CA GLY A 228 34.47 -10.91 -27.70
C GLY A 228 33.33 -9.97 -28.14
N SER A 229 32.12 -10.48 -28.35
CA SER A 229 30.96 -9.66 -28.72
C SER A 229 30.31 -8.96 -27.52
N THR A 230 29.60 -7.85 -27.78
CA THR A 230 28.84 -7.11 -26.76
C THR A 230 27.34 -7.37 -26.96
N TYR A 231 26.66 -7.76 -25.88
CA TYR A 231 25.22 -7.98 -25.87
C TYR A 231 24.51 -6.81 -25.19
N ARG A 232 23.37 -6.37 -25.76
CA ARG A 232 22.56 -5.28 -25.23
C ARG A 232 21.07 -5.55 -25.45
N GLY A 233 20.24 -4.95 -24.61
CA GLY A 233 18.79 -4.99 -24.73
C GLY A 233 18.17 -4.20 -23.57
N THR A 234 16.91 -3.82 -23.76
CA THR A 234 16.12 -3.07 -22.78
C THR A 234 15.06 -3.98 -22.18
N ILE A 235 14.99 -3.99 -20.85
CA ILE A 235 13.95 -4.66 -20.06
C ILE A 235 13.22 -3.57 -19.29
N THR A 236 11.94 -3.40 -19.58
CA THR A 236 11.04 -2.53 -18.85
C THR A 236 10.25 -3.36 -17.86
N VAL A 237 10.34 -3.04 -16.57
CA VAL A 237 9.52 -3.65 -15.52
C VAL A 237 8.35 -2.71 -15.24
N ILE A 238 7.14 -3.16 -15.52
CA ILE A 238 5.91 -2.39 -15.36
C ILE A 238 5.32 -2.76 -14.01
N PHE A 239 5.02 -1.75 -13.19
CA PHE A 239 4.28 -1.89 -11.94
C PHE A 239 2.95 -1.16 -12.12
N ASP A 240 1.84 -1.87 -12.00
CA ASP A 240 0.50 -1.30 -12.19
C ASP A 240 -0.35 -1.45 -10.93
N SER A 241 -0.91 -0.33 -10.46
CA SER A 241 -1.87 -0.30 -9.35
C SER A 241 -3.32 -0.44 -9.79
N GLU A 242 -3.62 -0.26 -11.09
CA GLU A 242 -4.96 -0.39 -11.65
C GLU A 242 -5.13 -1.82 -12.21
N LEU A 243 -5.70 -2.70 -11.39
CA LEU A 243 -6.00 -4.06 -11.79
C LEU A 243 -7.36 -4.08 -12.52
N HIS A 244 -7.33 -4.15 -13.86
CA HIS A 244 -8.53 -4.32 -14.70
C HIS A 244 -8.94 -5.78 -14.89
#